data_AF-A0A7W0YXS5-F1
#
_entry.id   AF-A0A7W0YXS5-F1
#
_cell.length_a   1.000
_cell.length_b   1.000
_cell.length_c   1.000
_cell.angle_alpha   90.00
_cell.angle_beta   90.00
_cell.angle_gamma   90.00
#
_symmetry.space_group_name_H-M   'P 1'
#
loop_
_entity.id
_entity.type
_entity.pdbx_description
1 polymer ?
#
loop_
_entity_poly.entity_id
_entity_poly.type
_entity_poly.pdbx_seq_one_letter_code
_entity_poly.pdbx_strand_id
1 'polypeptide(L)'
;MRKVPRIHLRHPRGRAAPTPGSVTFGYGGQSELLDAGEWLFVADRCARVAPGRVTPGTEEARVARQQVATAEAAMGEVLAFVPEGEDMVPDEAMRTVRGRSVYDARPGRFYRDRLEVIRDTYQQIVAEMNAQASKA
;
A
#
# COMPACT_ATOMS: atom_id res chain seq x y z
N MET A 1 36.01 22.99 13.41
CA MET A 1 34.87 22.21 13.92
C MET A 1 33.58 22.67 13.24
N ARG A 2 33.02 21.90 12.31
CA ARG A 2 31.70 22.19 11.72
C ARG A 2 30.60 21.60 12.62
N LYS A 3 29.64 22.42 13.05
CA LYS A 3 28.48 21.97 13.82
C LYS A 3 27.56 21.13 12.92
N VAL A 4 27.25 19.91 13.34
CA VAL A 4 26.26 19.04 12.69
C VAL A 4 24.87 19.56 13.06
N PRO A 5 24.00 19.95 12.11
CA PRO A 5 22.65 20.39 12.43
C PRO A 5 21.84 19.20 12.96
N ARG A 6 21.20 19.40 14.11
CA ARG A 6 20.35 18.41 14.75
C ARG A 6 19.00 18.40 14.02
N ILE A 7 18.77 17.39 13.18
CA ILE A 7 17.47 17.19 12.54
C ILE A 7 16.48 16.81 13.64
N HIS A 8 15.55 17.71 13.94
CA HIS A 8 14.42 17.43 14.80
C HIS A 8 13.34 16.75 13.95
N LEU A 9 13.35 15.41 13.92
CA LEU A 9 12.22 14.63 13.40
C LEU A 9 11.01 14.90 14.32
N ARG A 10 10.13 15.81 13.89
CA ARG A 10 8.86 16.06 14.56
C ARG A 10 7.93 14.90 14.22
N HIS A 11 7.80 13.92 15.12
CA HIS A 11 6.74 12.93 15.01
C HIS A 11 5.39 13.66 15.08
N PRO A 12 4.48 13.49 14.09
CA PRO A 12 3.10 13.92 14.27
C PRO A 12 2.53 13.15 15.46
N ARG A 13 2.17 13.89 16.52
CA ARG A 13 1.48 13.31 17.68
C ARG A 13 0.09 12.88 17.21
N GLY A 14 -0.29 11.63 17.46
CA GLY A 14 -1.69 11.19 17.31
C GLY A 14 -1.94 9.86 16.60
N ARG A 15 -0.92 9.11 16.14
CA ARG A 15 -1.14 7.75 15.62
C ARG A 15 -0.80 6.69 16.65
N ALA A 16 -1.67 5.69 16.76
CA ALA A 16 -1.32 4.43 17.40
C ALA A 16 -0.04 3.88 16.77
N ALA A 17 0.81 3.22 17.56
CA ALA A 17 1.96 2.52 17.02
C ALA A 17 1.49 1.57 15.90
N PRO A 18 2.23 1.45 14.78
CA PRO A 18 1.88 0.48 13.75
C PRO A 18 1.75 -0.89 14.42
N THR A 19 0.63 -1.55 14.18
CA THR A 19 0.40 -2.90 14.70
C THR A 19 1.56 -3.78 14.23
N PRO A 20 2.18 -4.60 15.10
CA PRO A 20 3.26 -5.48 14.69
C PRO A 20 2.84 -6.31 13.46
N GLY A 21 3.57 -6.16 12.36
CA GLY A 21 3.27 -6.83 11.08
C GLY A 21 2.38 -6.06 10.10
N SER A 22 1.92 -4.85 10.43
CA SER A 22 1.29 -3.95 9.44
C SER A 22 2.34 -3.19 8.63
N VAL A 23 1.98 -2.84 7.39
CA VAL A 23 2.76 -1.94 6.53
C VAL A 23 2.01 -0.64 6.41
N THR A 24 2.72 0.48 6.44
CA THR A 24 2.12 1.78 6.22
C THR A 24 3.11 2.66 5.50
N PHE A 25 2.62 3.36 4.48
CA PHE A 25 3.37 4.38 3.77
C PHE A 25 2.87 5.77 4.16
N GLY A 26 3.71 6.78 3.91
CA GLY A 26 3.39 8.18 4.11
C GLY A 26 2.91 8.55 5.52
N TYR A 27 2.17 9.65 5.58
CA TYR A 27 1.58 10.19 6.81
C TYR A 27 0.09 10.54 6.65
N GLY A 28 -0.60 9.91 5.68
CA GLY A 28 -2.03 10.11 5.42
C GLY A 28 -2.38 11.23 4.45
N GLY A 29 -1.38 11.83 3.80
CA GLY A 29 -1.56 12.72 2.64
C GLY A 29 -1.18 12.02 1.35
N GLN A 30 -1.44 12.67 0.22
CA GLN A 30 -1.01 12.19 -1.10
C GLN A 30 0.50 12.02 -1.17
N SER A 31 0.92 10.97 -1.88
CA SER A 31 2.34 10.65 -2.03
C SER A 31 3.04 11.65 -2.96
N GLU A 32 4.17 12.19 -2.50
CA GLU A 32 5.01 13.08 -3.32
C GLU A 32 5.98 12.29 -4.20
N LEU A 33 6.41 11.10 -3.73
CA LEU A 33 7.47 10.29 -4.34
C LEU A 33 6.98 9.42 -5.49
N LEU A 34 5.90 8.68 -5.27
CA LEU A 34 5.30 7.83 -6.29
C LEU A 34 3.96 8.44 -6.70
N ASP A 35 3.66 8.34 -7.98
CA ASP A 35 2.36 8.72 -8.50
C ASP A 35 1.33 7.59 -8.28
N ALA A 36 0.04 7.85 -8.54
CA ALA A 36 -1.01 6.87 -8.30
C ALA A 36 -0.85 5.58 -9.14
N GLY A 37 -0.34 5.70 -10.36
CA GLY A 37 -0.12 4.55 -11.24
C GLY A 37 1.09 3.72 -10.82
N GLU A 38 2.14 4.35 -10.29
CA GLU A 38 3.28 3.66 -9.70
C GLU A 38 2.92 2.93 -8.41
N TRP A 39 2.06 3.50 -7.57
CA TRP A 39 1.53 2.78 -6.40
C TRP A 39 0.72 1.56 -6.81
N LEU A 40 -0.13 1.67 -7.84
CA LEU A 40 -0.87 0.51 -8.35
C LEU A 40 0.07 -0.56 -8.93
N PHE A 41 1.18 -0.14 -9.55
CA PHE A 41 2.24 -1.06 -9.98
C PHE A 41 2.90 -1.78 -8.81
N VAL A 42 3.20 -1.08 -7.71
CA VAL A 42 3.74 -1.68 -6.48
C VAL A 42 2.76 -2.72 -5.92
N ALA A 43 1.47 -2.37 -5.81
CA ALA A 43 0.43 -3.28 -5.35
C ALA A 43 0.37 -4.56 -6.20
N ASP A 44 0.39 -4.43 -7.53
CA ASP A 44 0.39 -5.57 -8.44
C ASP A 44 1.61 -6.46 -8.29
N ARG A 45 2.79 -5.87 -8.10
CA ARG A 45 4.05 -6.62 -7.96
C ARG A 45 4.05 -7.41 -6.66
N CYS A 46 3.62 -6.81 -5.57
CA CYS A 46 3.57 -7.46 -4.27
C CYS A 46 2.49 -8.57 -4.22
N ALA A 47 1.30 -8.30 -4.75
CA ALA A 47 0.21 -9.28 -4.78
C ALA A 47 0.55 -10.53 -5.63
N ARG A 48 1.30 -10.37 -6.73
CA ARG A 48 1.71 -11.49 -7.60
C ARG A 48 2.73 -12.43 -6.96
N VAL A 49 3.55 -11.92 -6.05
CA VAL A 49 4.63 -12.68 -5.41
C VAL A 49 4.11 -13.43 -4.18
N ALA A 50 2.92 -13.10 -3.67
CA ALA A 50 2.28 -13.84 -2.60
C ALA A 50 1.99 -15.30 -3.05
N PRO A 51 2.62 -16.32 -2.45
CA PRO A 51 2.35 -17.72 -2.77
C PRO A 51 0.91 -18.07 -2.37
N GLY A 52 0.16 -18.72 -3.27
CA GLY A 52 -1.25 -19.04 -3.04
C GLY A 52 -1.50 -20.03 -1.89
N ARG A 53 -0.51 -20.84 -1.52
CA ARG A 53 -0.52 -21.67 -0.31
C ARG A 53 0.86 -21.63 0.33
N VAL A 54 0.89 -21.31 1.62
CA VAL A 54 2.10 -21.32 2.45
C VAL A 54 1.82 -22.13 3.71
N THR A 55 2.83 -22.84 4.21
CA THR A 55 2.73 -23.55 5.48
C THR A 55 2.85 -22.53 6.62
N PRO A 56 1.89 -22.45 7.56
CA PRO A 56 1.98 -21.53 8.70
C PRO A 56 3.29 -21.72 9.48
N GLY A 57 3.83 -20.62 10.03
CA GLY A 57 5.06 -20.63 10.82
C GLY A 57 6.37 -20.67 10.02
N THR A 58 6.31 -20.77 8.70
CA THR A 58 7.50 -20.77 7.83
C THR A 58 7.97 -19.37 7.43
N GLU A 59 9.20 -19.25 6.95
CA GLU A 59 9.72 -18.00 6.39
C GLU A 59 8.92 -17.56 5.16
N GLU A 60 8.54 -18.52 4.32
CA GLU A 60 7.71 -18.30 3.14
C GLU A 60 6.36 -17.69 3.53
N ALA A 61 5.74 -18.16 4.61
CA ALA A 61 4.50 -17.57 5.13
C ALA A 61 4.71 -16.13 5.64
N ARG A 62 5.84 -15.85 6.30
CA ARG A 62 6.20 -14.50 6.75
C ARG A 62 6.38 -13.54 5.57
N VAL A 63 7.09 -13.98 4.53
CA VAL A 63 7.31 -13.20 3.30
C VAL A 63 6.00 -12.99 2.56
N ALA A 64 5.17 -14.04 2.41
CA ALA A 64 3.85 -13.96 1.79
C ALA A 64 2.99 -12.89 2.45
N ARG A 65 2.86 -12.95 3.77
CA ARG A 65 2.13 -11.96 4.56
C ARG A 65 2.68 -10.56 4.34
N GLN A 66 4.00 -10.39 4.38
CA GLN A 66 4.64 -9.09 4.17
C GLN A 66 4.31 -8.51 2.79
N GLN A 67 4.29 -9.34 1.74
CA GLN A 67 3.94 -8.91 0.39
C GLN A 67 2.47 -8.50 0.30
N VAL A 68 1.53 -9.28 0.84
CA VAL A 68 0.10 -8.90 0.82
C VAL A 68 -0.15 -7.64 1.63
N ALA A 69 0.46 -7.48 2.81
CA ALA A 69 0.36 -6.26 3.61
C ALA A 69 0.95 -5.04 2.88
N THR A 70 2.04 -5.24 2.12
CA THR A 70 2.60 -4.16 1.27
C THR A 70 1.65 -3.79 0.14
N ALA A 71 0.97 -4.77 -0.48
CA ALA A 71 -0.02 -4.51 -1.50
C ALA A 71 -1.24 -3.76 -0.95
N GLU A 72 -1.74 -4.15 0.23
CA GLU A 72 -2.81 -3.44 0.95
C GLU A 72 -2.45 -1.98 1.23
N ALA A 73 -1.27 -1.73 1.82
CA ALA A 73 -0.80 -0.38 2.09
C ALA A 73 -0.62 0.46 0.80
N ALA A 74 -0.12 -0.15 -0.28
CA ALA A 74 0.01 0.53 -1.58
C ALA A 74 -1.36 0.90 -2.17
N MET A 75 -2.39 0.05 -2.03
CA MET A 75 -3.76 0.40 -2.45
C MET A 75 -4.31 1.59 -1.66
N GLY A 76 -3.99 1.68 -0.37
CA GLY A 76 -4.30 2.85 0.47
C GLY A 76 -3.68 4.15 -0.08
N GLU A 77 -2.43 4.09 -0.55
CA GLU A 77 -1.76 5.23 -1.17
C GLU A 77 -2.41 5.62 -2.51
N VAL A 78 -2.83 4.66 -3.34
CA VAL A 78 -3.60 4.98 -4.58
C VAL A 78 -4.91 5.70 -4.23
N LEU A 79 -5.63 5.20 -3.22
CA LEU A 79 -6.90 5.80 -2.78
C LEU A 79 -6.75 7.22 -2.26
N ALA A 80 -5.59 7.56 -1.65
CA ALA A 80 -5.31 8.92 -1.20
C ALA A 80 -5.27 9.95 -2.35
N PHE A 81 -5.08 9.50 -3.59
CA PHE A 81 -5.16 10.37 -4.77
C PHE A 81 -6.58 10.65 -5.24
N VAL A 82 -7.60 9.92 -4.77
CA VAL A 82 -9.00 10.19 -5.14
C VAL A 82 -9.52 11.38 -4.33
N PRO A 83 -9.87 12.51 -4.96
CA PRO A 83 -10.41 13.67 -4.25
C PRO A 83 -11.70 13.33 -3.51
N GLU A 84 -12.02 14.11 -2.49
CA GLU A 84 -13.29 13.99 -1.77
C GLU A 84 -14.46 14.26 -2.73
N GLY A 85 -15.46 13.38 -2.74
CA GLY A 85 -16.63 13.47 -3.62
C GLY A 85 -16.41 12.93 -5.05
N GLU A 86 -15.19 12.52 -5.40
CA GLU A 86 -14.89 11.92 -6.70
C GLU A 86 -14.83 10.39 -6.63
N ASP A 87 -15.21 9.75 -7.74
CA ASP A 87 -15.28 8.28 -7.86
C ASP A 87 -14.03 7.68 -8.51
N MET A 88 -13.06 8.50 -8.92
CA MET A 88 -11.89 8.03 -9.65
C MET A 88 -10.65 8.86 -9.36
N VAL A 89 -9.48 8.23 -9.41
CA VAL A 89 -8.21 8.97 -9.40
C VAL A 89 -8.13 9.85 -10.66
N PRO A 90 -7.88 11.17 -10.51
CA PRO A 90 -7.74 12.08 -11.64
C PRO A 90 -6.54 11.71 -12.50
N ASP A 91 -6.62 11.94 -13.80
CA ASP A 91 -5.56 11.54 -14.72
C ASP A 91 -4.29 12.37 -14.52
N GLU A 92 -4.41 13.60 -13.99
CA GLU A 92 -3.28 14.45 -13.62
C GLU A 92 -2.44 13.85 -12.47
N ALA A 93 -2.98 12.90 -11.72
CA ALA A 93 -2.23 12.14 -10.72
C ALA A 93 -1.23 11.14 -11.33
N MET A 94 -1.24 10.92 -12.65
CA MET A 94 -0.27 10.07 -13.36
C MET A 94 0.88 10.93 -13.92
N ARG A 95 1.80 11.33 -13.03
CA ARG A 95 2.89 12.27 -13.30
C ARG A 95 4.10 11.65 -14.01
N THR A 96 4.25 10.34 -13.92
CA THR A 96 5.39 9.60 -14.46
C THR A 96 5.02 8.79 -15.68
N VAL A 97 6.01 8.46 -16.51
CA VAL A 97 5.82 7.57 -17.68
C VAL A 97 5.32 6.20 -17.25
N ARG A 98 5.81 5.66 -16.13
CA ARG A 98 5.38 4.36 -15.61
C ARG A 98 3.93 4.41 -15.14
N GLY A 99 3.58 5.40 -14.33
CA GLY A 99 2.22 5.58 -13.83
C GLY A 99 1.22 5.74 -14.97
N ARG A 100 1.56 6.59 -15.95
CA ARG A 100 0.75 6.77 -17.17
C ARG A 100 0.56 5.46 -17.94
N SER A 101 1.63 4.69 -18.15
CA SER A 101 1.51 3.39 -18.83
C SER A 101 0.59 2.40 -18.10
N VAL A 102 0.58 2.40 -16.76
CA VAL A 102 -0.33 1.55 -15.96
C VAL A 102 -1.78 2.01 -16.12
N TYR A 103 -2.01 3.33 -16.11
CA TYR A 103 -3.31 3.94 -16.33
C TYR A 103 -3.86 3.63 -17.73
N ASP A 104 -3.10 3.95 -18.78
CA ASP A 104 -3.51 3.80 -20.18
C ASP A 104 -3.85 2.35 -20.52
N ALA A 105 -3.17 1.38 -19.90
CA ALA A 105 -3.46 -0.03 -20.12
C ALA A 105 -4.89 -0.41 -19.67
N ARG A 106 -5.32 0.08 -18.50
CA ARG A 106 -6.64 -0.23 -17.91
C ARG A 106 -7.12 0.91 -16.98
N PRO A 107 -7.69 2.01 -17.51
CA PRO A 107 -8.10 3.17 -16.71
C PRO A 107 -9.13 2.82 -15.63
N GLY A 108 -10.07 1.92 -15.92
CA GLY A 108 -11.10 1.49 -14.96
C GLY A 108 -10.58 0.80 -13.69
N ARG A 109 -9.27 0.58 -13.57
CA ARG A 109 -8.64 0.14 -12.32
C ARG A 109 -8.55 1.22 -11.26
N PHE A 110 -8.73 2.48 -11.65
CA PHE A 110 -8.55 3.66 -10.79
C PHE A 110 -9.87 4.21 -10.23
N TYR A 111 -10.99 3.51 -10.44
CA TYR A 111 -12.25 3.81 -9.76
C TYR A 111 -12.15 3.47 -8.27
N ARG A 112 -12.64 4.39 -7.43
CA ARG A 112 -12.70 4.30 -5.97
C ARG A 112 -13.24 2.96 -5.50
N ASP A 113 -14.45 2.61 -5.90
CA ASP A 113 -15.12 1.36 -5.47
C ASP A 113 -14.27 0.13 -5.75
N ARG A 114 -13.62 0.09 -6.92
CA ARG A 114 -12.75 -1.02 -7.29
C ARG A 114 -11.49 -1.07 -6.44
N LEU A 115 -10.87 0.08 -6.21
CA LEU A 115 -9.67 0.18 -5.37
C LEU A 115 -9.98 -0.22 -3.93
N GLU A 116 -11.12 0.20 -3.39
CA GLU A 116 -11.61 -0.15 -2.05
C GLU A 116 -11.85 -1.65 -1.93
N VAL A 117 -12.59 -2.25 -2.86
CA VAL A 117 -12.84 -3.71 -2.87
C VAL A 117 -11.53 -4.51 -2.86
N ILE A 118 -10.53 -4.10 -3.67
CA ILE A 118 -9.25 -4.78 -3.73
C ILE A 118 -8.44 -4.59 -2.43
N ARG A 119 -8.38 -3.37 -1.89
CA ARG A 119 -7.73 -3.09 -0.60
C ARG A 119 -8.34 -3.93 0.51
N ASP A 120 -9.67 -3.95 0.61
CA ASP A 120 -10.40 -4.65 1.65
C ASP A 120 -10.20 -6.18 1.54
N THR A 121 -10.11 -6.69 0.31
CA THR A 121 -9.72 -8.09 0.06
C THR A 121 -8.32 -8.39 0.62
N TYR A 122 -7.33 -7.54 0.36
CA TYR A 122 -5.99 -7.74 0.91
C TYR A 122 -5.96 -7.61 2.44
N GLN A 123 -6.72 -6.67 2.99
CA GLN A 123 -6.87 -6.51 4.43
C GLN A 123 -7.42 -7.80 5.08
N GLN A 124 -8.45 -8.40 4.48
CA GLN A 124 -9.01 -9.67 4.94
C GLN A 124 -7.97 -10.81 4.87
N ILE A 125 -7.24 -10.94 3.77
CA ILE A 125 -6.21 -11.96 3.61
C ILE A 125 -5.11 -11.82 4.67
N VAL A 126 -4.65 -10.59 4.94
CA VAL A 126 -3.64 -10.33 5.98
C VAL A 126 -4.18 -10.68 7.37
N ALA A 127 -5.44 -10.35 7.65
CA ALA A 127 -6.07 -10.69 8.93
C ALA A 127 -6.17 -12.22 9.11
N GLU A 128 -6.52 -12.97 8.07
CA GLU A 128 -6.56 -14.43 8.09
C GLU A 128 -5.16 -15.04 8.31
N MET A 129 -4.14 -14.54 7.61
CA MET A 129 -2.75 -14.96 7.79
C MET A 129 -2.24 -14.68 9.21
N ASN A 130 -2.60 -13.53 9.79
CA ASN A 130 -2.26 -13.18 11.17
C ASN A 130 -2.95 -14.11 12.17
N ALA A 131 -4.24 -14.43 11.96
CA ALA A 131 -4.97 -15.36 12.80
C ALA A 131 -4.40 -16.79 12.74
N GLN A 132 -3.89 -17.20 11.58
CA GLN A 132 -3.20 -18.50 11.42
C GLN A 132 -1.85 -18.53 12.11
N ALA A 133 -1.07 -17.45 12.00
CA ALA A 133 0.24 -17.34 12.66
C ALA A 133 0.13 -17.36 14.19
N SER A 134 -0.94 -16.81 14.76
CA SER A 134 -1.17 -16.85 16.22
C SER A 134 -1.62 -18.22 16.76
N LYS A 135 -1.95 -19.18 15.87
CA LYS A 135 -2.38 -20.54 16.24
C LYS A 135 -1.28 -21.60 16.09
N ALA A 136 -0.17 -21.24 15.43
CA ALA A 136 0.99 -22.11 15.23
C ALA A 136 2.01 -21.91 16.37
#